data_AF-A0A966JMS7-F1
#
_entry.id   AF-A0A966JMS7-F1
#
_cell.length_a   1.000
_cell.length_b   1.000
_cell.length_c   1.000
_cell.angle_alpha   90.00
_cell.angle_beta   90.00
_cell.angle_gamma   90.00
#
_symmetry.space_group_name_H-M   'P 1'
#
loop_
_entity.id
_entity.type
_entity.pdbx_description
1 polymer ?
#
loop_
_entity_poly.entity_id
_entity_poly.type
_entity_poly.pdbx_seq_one_letter_code
_entity_poly.pdbx_strand_id
1 'polypeptide(L)'
;MFAAIRKFIKSLLYPLYEWRLVRALDFTKTPHHVGVILDGNRRWAKANPSNSDPNGHKAGANKIIEFLGWCDDAQVRVVTLWLLSTDNFKRSSDEIEELLKIIGDTV
;
A
#
# COMPACT_ATOMS: atom_id res chain seq x y z
N MET A 1 11.56 18.25 -18.62
CA MET A 1 12.73 18.76 -17.88
C MET A 1 12.37 19.16 -16.44
N PHE A 2 11.52 20.17 -16.21
CA PHE A 2 11.12 20.60 -14.85
C PHE A 2 10.43 19.52 -13.99
N ALA A 3 9.56 18.70 -14.56
CA ALA A 3 8.89 17.61 -13.82
C ALA A 3 9.88 16.54 -13.33
N ALA A 4 10.92 16.24 -14.11
CA ALA A 4 11.96 15.29 -13.74
C ALA A 4 12.85 15.83 -12.62
N ILE A 5 13.25 17.10 -12.71
CA ILE A 5 13.99 17.80 -11.65
C ILE A 5 13.17 17.84 -10.36
N ARG A 6 11.88 18.16 -10.44
CA ARG A 6 10.98 18.15 -9.27
C ARG A 6 10.86 16.76 -8.65
N LYS A 7 10.77 15.70 -9.46
CA LYS A 7 10.72 14.31 -8.98
C LYS A 7 12.03 13.93 -8.28
N PHE A 8 13.17 14.33 -8.85
CA PHE A 8 14.49 14.08 -8.27
C PHE A 8 14.71 14.82 -6.94
N ILE A 9 14.35 16.10 -6.88
CA ILE A 9 14.43 16.88 -5.63
C ILE A 9 13.52 16.27 -4.57
N LYS A 10 12.29 15.87 -4.94
CA LYS A 10 11.39 15.15 -4.02
C LYS A 10 12.01 13.84 -3.54
N SER A 11 12.57 13.01 -4.42
CA SER A 11 13.19 11.75 -3.99
C SER A 11 14.36 11.93 -3.03
N LEU A 12 15.04 13.08 -3.07
CA LEU A 12 16.14 13.37 -2.15
C LEU A 12 15.66 13.97 -0.82
N LEU A 13 14.65 14.84 -0.85
CA LEU A 13 14.17 15.55 0.33
C LEU A 13 13.10 14.79 1.13
N TYR A 14 12.32 13.93 0.47
CA TYR A 14 11.23 13.20 1.11
C TYR A 14 11.73 12.22 2.19
N PRO A 15 12.83 11.46 1.98
CA PRO A 15 13.38 10.60 3.03
C PRO A 15 13.83 11.38 4.28
N LEU A 16 14.42 12.57 4.08
CA LEU A 16 14.80 13.45 5.21
C LEU A 16 13.56 13.94 5.97
N TYR A 17 12.49 14.25 5.24
CA TYR A 17 11.22 14.64 5.83
C TYR A 17 10.57 13.51 6.62
N GLU A 18 10.50 12.30 6.06
CA GLU A 18 9.98 11.10 6.72
C GLU A 18 10.79 10.77 7.98
N TRP A 19 12.12 10.76 7.90
CA TRP A 19 12.98 10.54 9.06
C TRP A 19 12.74 11.57 10.17
N ARG A 20 12.56 12.84 9.81
CA ARG A 20 12.24 13.91 10.78
C ARG A 20 10.86 13.69 11.42
N LEU A 21 9.86 13.24 10.65
CA LEU A 21 8.53 12.92 11.17
C LEU A 21 8.60 11.75 12.15
N VAL A 22 9.23 10.64 11.77
CA VAL A 22 9.38 9.45 12.62
C VAL A 22 10.07 9.81 13.94
N ARG A 23 11.14 10.62 13.89
CA ARG A 23 11.82 11.12 15.11
C ARG A 23 10.97 12.01 15.99
N ALA A 24 9.96 12.66 15.44
CA ALA A 24 9.05 13.53 16.16
C ALA A 24 7.82 12.79 16.70
N LEU A 25 7.67 11.48 16.40
CA LEU A 25 6.57 10.68 16.92
C LEU A 25 6.71 10.46 18.43
N ASP A 26 5.60 10.65 19.13
CA ASP A 26 5.44 10.23 20.51
C ASP A 26 5.01 8.77 20.55
N PHE A 27 5.99 7.86 20.62
CA PHE A 27 5.75 6.41 20.62
C PHE A 27 4.93 5.92 21.81
N THR A 28 4.74 6.73 22.87
CA THR A 28 3.83 6.39 23.98
C THR A 28 2.35 6.42 23.56
N LYS A 29 2.05 7.06 22.43
CA LYS A 29 0.70 7.20 21.86
C LYS A 29 0.49 6.37 20.61
N THR A 30 1.47 5.55 20.21
CA THR A 30 1.32 4.68 19.05
C THR A 30 0.15 3.71 19.26
N PRO A 31 -0.76 3.57 18.28
CA PRO A 31 -1.81 2.57 18.37
C PRO A 31 -1.20 1.16 18.37
N HIS A 32 -1.61 0.33 19.32
CA HIS A 32 -1.16 -1.06 19.38
C HIS A 32 -1.63 -1.89 18.18
N HIS A 33 -2.80 -1.55 17.62
CA HIS A 33 -3.44 -2.28 16.53
C HIS A 33 -4.00 -1.33 15.48
N VAL A 34 -3.67 -1.57 14.21
CA VAL A 34 -4.22 -0.86 13.05
C VAL A 34 -4.95 -1.84 12.13
N GLY A 35 -6.22 -1.55 11.83
CA GLY A 35 -6.99 -2.24 10.79
C GLY A 35 -7.03 -1.40 9.51
N VAL A 36 -6.82 -2.02 8.35
CA VAL A 36 -6.86 -1.32 7.04
C VAL A 36 -7.67 -2.09 6.02
N ILE A 37 -8.44 -1.35 5.22
CA ILE A 37 -9.17 -1.87 4.06
C ILE A 37 -8.41 -1.47 2.80
N LEU A 38 -7.98 -2.47 2.04
CA LEU A 38 -7.13 -2.30 0.87
C LEU A 38 -7.99 -2.05 -0.39
N ASP A 39 -8.60 -0.88 -0.44
CA ASP A 39 -9.47 -0.46 -1.55
C ASP A 39 -8.74 0.48 -2.53
N GLY A 40 -9.27 0.60 -3.74
CA GLY A 40 -8.83 1.57 -4.74
C GLY A 40 -8.01 0.97 -5.88
N ASN A 41 -7.60 -0.30 -5.81
CA ASN A 41 -6.73 -0.94 -6.81
C ASN A 41 -7.25 -0.77 -8.25
N ARG A 42 -8.55 -1.04 -8.49
CA ARG A 42 -9.17 -0.86 -9.82
C ARG A 42 -9.21 0.60 -10.28
N ARG A 43 -9.44 1.55 -9.37
CA ARG A 43 -9.44 3.00 -9.67
C ARG A 43 -8.03 3.47 -9.98
N TRP A 44 -7.05 2.96 -9.24
CA TRP A 44 -5.64 3.24 -9.45
C TRP A 44 -5.15 2.68 -10.79
N ALA A 45 -5.52 1.46 -11.16
CA ALA A 45 -5.17 0.85 -12.45
C ALA A 45 -5.70 1.69 -13.62
N LYS A 46 -6.97 2.13 -13.55
CA LYS A 46 -7.57 3.03 -14.55
C LYS A 46 -6.84 4.38 -14.68
N ALA A 47 -6.34 4.91 -13.56
CA ALA A 47 -5.57 6.15 -13.54
C ALA A 47 -4.10 5.98 -13.99
N ASN A 48 -3.61 4.74 -14.08
CA ASN A 48 -2.23 4.41 -14.45
C ASN A 48 -2.20 3.40 -15.62
N PRO A 49 -2.71 3.77 -16.80
CA PRO A 49 -2.91 2.86 -17.93
C PRO A 49 -1.61 2.34 -18.56
N SER A 50 -0.45 2.96 -18.25
CA SER A 50 0.87 2.50 -18.70
C SER A 50 1.43 1.35 -17.84
N ASN A 51 0.72 0.93 -16.79
CA ASN A 51 1.14 -0.19 -15.97
C ASN A 51 0.67 -1.52 -16.60
N SER A 52 1.53 -2.54 -16.55
CA SER A 52 1.27 -3.87 -17.11
C SER A 52 0.30 -4.72 -16.27
N ASP A 53 -0.27 -4.15 -15.21
CA ASP A 53 -1.19 -4.79 -14.27
C ASP A 53 -2.60 -4.19 -14.46
N PRO A 54 -3.48 -4.86 -15.23
CA PRO A 54 -4.79 -4.33 -15.62
C PRO A 54 -5.71 -4.03 -14.43
N ASN A 55 -5.54 -4.76 -13.32
CA ASN A 55 -6.38 -4.66 -12.14
C ASN A 55 -5.71 -3.91 -10.97
N GLY A 56 -4.42 -3.60 -11.10
CA GLY A 56 -3.64 -2.85 -10.10
C GLY A 56 -3.38 -3.65 -8.83
N HIS A 57 -3.52 -4.97 -8.88
CA HIS A 57 -3.39 -5.85 -7.73
C HIS A 57 -1.94 -5.98 -7.25
N LYS A 58 -0.95 -6.04 -8.16
CA LYS A 58 0.49 -6.02 -7.82
C LYS A 58 0.91 -4.68 -7.24
N ALA A 59 0.36 -3.59 -7.76
CA ALA A 59 0.59 -2.27 -7.18
C ALA A 59 0.02 -2.18 -5.75
N GLY A 60 -1.16 -2.76 -5.54
CA GLY A 60 -1.74 -2.95 -4.20
C GLY A 60 -0.85 -3.79 -3.28
N ALA A 61 -0.36 -4.94 -3.76
CA ALA A 61 0.55 -5.81 -3.01
C ALA A 61 1.83 -5.10 -2.57
N ASN A 62 2.50 -4.41 -3.49
CA ASN A 62 3.70 -3.63 -3.15
C ASN A 62 3.41 -2.53 -2.12
N LYS A 63 2.21 -1.92 -2.18
CA LYS A 63 1.80 -0.90 -1.21
C LYS A 63 1.54 -1.49 0.17
N ILE A 64 1.10 -2.74 0.28
CA ILE A 64 0.98 -3.45 1.56
C ILE A 64 2.34 -3.54 2.25
N ILE A 65 3.38 -3.96 1.53
CA ILE A 65 4.73 -4.10 2.08
C ILE A 65 5.25 -2.75 2.59
N GLU A 66 5.08 -1.69 1.79
CA GLU A 66 5.46 -0.33 2.18
C GLU A 66 4.69 0.15 3.43
N PHE A 67 3.39 -0.09 3.48
CA PHE A 67 2.55 0.25 4.63
C PHE A 67 2.95 -0.50 5.90
N LEU A 68 3.25 -1.80 5.79
CA LEU A 68 3.75 -2.59 6.92
C LEU A 68 5.10 -2.07 7.42
N GLY A 69 5.98 -1.61 6.52
CA GLY A 69 7.21 -0.93 6.90
C GLY A 69 6.95 0.34 7.71
N TRP A 70 5.98 1.17 7.32
CA TRP A 70 5.58 2.33 8.12
C TRP A 70 5.00 1.98 9.48
N CYS A 71 4.21 0.90 9.56
CA CYS A 71 3.68 0.40 10.82
C CYS A 71 4.81 -0.05 11.76
N ASP A 72 5.83 -0.73 11.23
CA ASP A 72 7.01 -1.17 11.98
C ASP A 72 7.82 0.04 12.48
N ASP A 73 8.13 0.99 11.59
CA ASP A 73 8.83 2.25 11.94
C ASP A 73 8.08 3.04 13.03
N ALA A 74 6.75 2.99 13.02
CA ALA A 74 5.89 3.63 13.99
C ALA A 74 5.65 2.83 15.28
N GLN A 75 6.17 1.59 15.39
CA GLN A 75 6.01 0.64 16.50
C GLN A 75 4.59 0.09 16.69
N VAL A 76 3.80 -0.01 15.62
CA VAL A 76 2.49 -0.67 15.64
C VAL A 76 2.70 -2.18 15.76
N ARG A 77 2.12 -2.81 16.78
CA ARG A 77 2.39 -4.23 17.09
C ARG A 77 1.52 -5.21 16.33
N VAL A 78 0.31 -4.79 15.97
CA VAL A 78 -0.67 -5.64 15.28
C VAL A 78 -1.23 -4.88 14.09
N VAL A 79 -1.26 -5.54 12.93
CA VAL A 79 -1.89 -5.01 11.73
C VAL A 79 -2.90 -6.03 11.22
N THR A 80 -4.12 -5.59 10.94
CA THR A 80 -5.14 -6.40 10.27
C THR A 80 -5.42 -5.85 8.89
N LEU A 81 -5.18 -6.67 7.87
CA LEU A 81 -5.43 -6.34 6.48
C LEU A 81 -6.74 -6.97 6.02
N TRP A 82 -7.70 -6.15 5.61
CA TRP A 82 -8.92 -6.63 4.95
C TRP A 82 -8.66 -6.79 3.46
N LEU A 83 -8.13 -7.96 3.09
CA LEU A 83 -7.67 -8.28 1.73
C LEU A 83 -8.83 -8.62 0.77
N LEU A 84 -9.84 -9.34 1.26
CA LEU A 84 -10.96 -9.83 0.44
C LEU A 84 -12.24 -9.87 1.28
N SER A 85 -13.34 -9.31 0.77
CA SER A 85 -14.66 -9.40 1.40
C SER A 85 -15.48 -10.56 0.84
N THR A 86 -16.48 -11.03 1.60
CA THR A 86 -17.48 -11.99 1.12
C THR A 86 -18.25 -11.47 -0.09
N ASP A 87 -18.46 -10.16 -0.20
CA ASP A 87 -19.06 -9.53 -1.39
C ASP A 87 -18.16 -9.60 -2.64
N ASN A 88 -16.85 -9.74 -2.48
CA ASN A 88 -15.96 -9.87 -3.63
C ASN A 88 -16.16 -11.19 -4.38
N PHE A 89 -16.68 -12.23 -3.74
CA PHE A 89 -17.03 -13.49 -4.42
C PHE A 89 -18.15 -13.36 -5.47
N LYS A 90 -18.81 -12.20 -5.56
CA LYS A 90 -19.76 -11.88 -6.65
C LYS A 90 -19.06 -11.44 -7.95
N ARG A 91 -17.73 -11.29 -7.96
CA ARG A 91 -16.93 -10.94 -9.15
C ARG A 91 -16.72 -12.18 -10.05
N SER A 92 -16.13 -12.00 -11.23
CA SER A 92 -15.85 -13.13 -12.12
C SER A 92 -14.87 -14.12 -11.47
N SER A 93 -14.99 -15.39 -11.85
CA SER A 93 -14.08 -16.47 -11.40
C SER A 93 -12.62 -16.09 -11.61
N ASP A 94 -12.32 -15.54 -12.78
CA ASP A 94 -10.96 -15.22 -13.22
C ASP A 94 -10.36 -14.09 -12.37
N GLU A 95 -11.17 -13.07 -12.01
CA GLU A 95 -10.72 -11.99 -11.13
C GLU A 95 -10.46 -12.50 -9.70
N ILE A 96 -11.28 -13.45 -9.23
CA ILE A 96 -11.11 -14.04 -7.89
C ILE A 96 -9.88 -14.95 -7.84
N GLU A 97 -9.64 -15.76 -8.87
CA GLU A 97 -8.45 -16.60 -8.94
C GLU A 97 -7.16 -15.75 -8.97
N GLU A 98 -7.15 -14.68 -9.76
CA GLU A 98 -6.03 -13.73 -9.78
C GLU A 98 -5.81 -13.06 -8.42
N LEU A 99 -6.89 -12.60 -7.76
CA LEU A 99 -6.83 -12.01 -6.42
C LEU A 99 -6.28 -12.98 -5.38
N LEU A 100 -6.77 -14.23 -5.35
CA LEU A 100 -6.33 -15.25 -4.40
C LEU A 100 -4.85 -15.59 -4.60
N LYS A 101 -4.40 -15.71 -5.85
CA LYS A 101 -2.98 -15.92 -6.16
C LYS A 101 -2.12 -14.78 -5.61
N ILE A 102 -2.51 -13.53 -5.87
CA ILE A 102 -1.75 -12.36 -5.42
C ILE A 102 -1.73 -12.27 -3.90
N ILE A 103 -2.84 -12.57 -3.22
CA ILE A 103 -2.88 -12.64 -1.76
C ILE A 103 -1.88 -13.70 -1.28
N GLY A 104 -1.93 -14.92 -1.81
CA GLY A 104 -1.01 -16.00 -1.41
C GLY A 104 0.47 -15.73 -1.73
N ASP A 105 0.77 -14.92 -2.73
CA ASP A 105 2.15 -14.52 -3.06
C ASP A 105 2.66 -13.35 -2.20
N THR A 106 1.77 -12.58 -1.55
CA THR A 106 2.12 -11.34 -0.82
C THR A 106 2.27 -11.54 0.70
N VAL A 107 1.51 -12.47 1.29
CA VAL A 107 1.53 -12.82 2.72
C VAL A 107 1.98 -14.26 2.92
#